data_AF-A0A673K3R9-F1
#
_entry.id   AF-A0A673K3R9-F1
#
_cell.length_a   1.000
_cell.length_b   1.000
_cell.length_c   1.000
_cell.angle_alpha   90.00
_cell.angle_beta   90.00
_cell.angle_gamma   90.00
#
_symmetry.space_group_name_H-M   'P 1'
#
loop_
_entity.id
_entity.type
_entity.pdbx_description
1 polymer ?
#
loop_
_entity_poly.entity_id
_entity_poly.type
_entity_poly.pdbx_seq_one_letter_code
_entity_poly.pdbx_strand_id
1 'polypeptide(L)'
;ATYNPPVIPYVSRISGGLKAGKAIFIQGSVPSGCESFVVNLKCGESEGDDIAFQIKPQFSSDRMVLNSRQHGSWGKEEKLELPLKQASGFDLIIAVNSENYQVFGRFQHRISLDRVIALSVGGEVSVTNVAFTEVSDKPLLHIFSDYSCIQVSCKPYHNTGIQNALFTMQSIPYVSRISGGLKAGKAIFIQGSVPSLLHVVFDHCSFVVNLKCGESEGDDIAFQIKPQFSSDRMVLNSRQHGSWGKEEKLELPLKQASGFDLIIAVNSENYQVCFDAWSYSLGLGWIFCLWAERKYAPLAEWDDHFWRTFICARWKLSYSNTDGTFIEQPGSKSCE
;
A
#
# COMPACT_ATOMS: atom_id res chain seq x y z
N ALA A 1 -9.71 9.41 25.47
CA ALA A 1 -10.42 10.52 24.80
C ALA A 1 -11.38 9.92 23.79
N THR A 2 -12.66 10.31 23.81
CA THR A 2 -13.64 9.93 22.80
C THR A 2 -13.26 10.56 21.48
N TYR A 3 -12.89 9.75 20.49
CA TYR A 3 -12.55 10.21 19.15
C TYR A 3 -13.84 10.59 18.41
N ASN A 4 -14.07 11.88 18.22
CA ASN A 4 -15.18 12.36 17.41
C ASN A 4 -14.70 12.51 15.95
N PRO A 5 -15.34 11.84 14.98
CA PRO A 5 -14.95 11.96 13.58
C PRO A 5 -15.17 13.41 13.08
N PRO A 6 -14.35 13.89 12.13
CA PRO A 6 -14.54 15.18 11.49
C PRO A 6 -15.96 15.38 10.93
N VAL A 7 -16.58 16.52 11.23
CA VAL A 7 -17.89 16.92 10.68
C VAL A 7 -17.69 17.61 9.34
N ILE A 8 -18.54 17.31 8.36
CA ILE A 8 -18.52 17.92 7.02
C ILE A 8 -19.54 19.08 6.94
N PRO A 9 -19.18 20.26 6.39
CA PRO A 9 -17.88 20.61 5.81
C PRO A 9 -16.78 20.72 6.88
N TYR A 10 -15.65 20.09 6.59
CA TYR A 10 -14.47 20.14 7.44
C TYR A 10 -13.56 21.24 6.95
N VAL A 11 -13.10 22.11 7.85
CA VAL A 11 -12.06 23.11 7.59
C VAL A 11 -11.05 23.04 8.72
N SER A 12 -9.77 23.01 8.38
CA SER A 12 -8.70 22.98 9.36
C SER A 12 -7.47 23.72 8.87
N ARG A 13 -6.81 24.39 9.79
CA ARG A 13 -5.55 25.09 9.52
C ARG A 13 -4.39 24.10 9.50
N ILE A 14 -3.54 24.23 8.49
CA ILE A 14 -2.29 23.48 8.38
C ILE A 14 -1.27 24.18 9.26
N SER A 15 -0.97 23.59 10.43
CA SER A 15 -0.04 24.17 11.40
C SER A 15 1.36 24.33 10.78
N GLY A 16 1.90 25.54 10.85
CA GLY A 16 3.17 25.91 10.22
C GLY A 16 3.11 26.13 8.70
N GLY A 17 1.91 26.10 8.11
CA GLY A 17 1.72 26.22 6.67
C GLY A 17 2.13 24.96 5.91
N LEU A 18 1.90 24.97 4.60
CA LEU A 18 2.32 23.88 3.72
C LEU A 18 3.75 24.14 3.19
N LYS A 19 4.58 23.10 3.20
CA LYS A 19 5.95 23.13 2.64
C LYS A 19 6.23 21.83 1.92
N ALA A 20 7.19 21.84 1.01
CA ALA A 20 7.68 20.64 0.35
C ALA A 20 8.15 19.61 1.39
N GLY A 21 7.88 18.34 1.13
CA GLY A 21 8.13 17.26 2.09
C GLY A 21 7.07 17.16 3.18
N LYS A 22 5.90 17.79 3.08
CA LYS A 22 4.71 17.45 3.90
C LYS A 22 3.80 16.48 3.16
N ALA A 23 3.05 15.68 3.90
CA ALA A 23 1.97 14.86 3.37
C ALA A 23 0.70 15.02 4.20
N ILE A 24 -0.45 14.97 3.51
CA ILE A 24 -1.78 15.09 4.09
C ILE A 24 -2.51 13.78 3.87
N PHE A 25 -3.05 13.20 4.94
CA PHE A 25 -3.80 11.95 4.96
C PHE A 25 -5.24 12.24 5.27
N ILE A 26 -6.15 11.71 4.44
CA ILE A 26 -7.58 11.82 4.64
C ILE A 26 -8.16 10.42 4.49
N GLN A 27 -8.75 9.91 5.55
CA GLN A 27 -9.48 8.64 5.54
C GLN A 27 -10.96 8.92 5.61
N GLY A 28 -11.74 8.17 4.86
CA GLY A 28 -13.17 8.38 4.80
C GLY A 28 -13.91 7.30 4.04
N SER A 29 -15.17 7.55 3.77
CA SER A 29 -16.00 6.72 2.91
C SER A 29 -16.86 7.57 1.99
N VAL A 30 -17.09 7.03 0.79
CA VAL A 30 -17.99 7.60 -0.20
C VAL A 30 -19.37 6.97 0.01
N PRO A 31 -20.42 7.75 0.31
CA PRO A 31 -21.78 7.24 0.42
C PRO A 31 -22.27 6.62 -0.90
N SER A 32 -23.24 5.70 -0.81
CA SER A 32 -23.96 5.22 -1.99
C SER A 32 -24.71 6.38 -2.65
N GLY A 33 -24.67 6.46 -3.97
CA GLY A 33 -25.33 7.53 -4.73
C GLY A 33 -24.62 8.89 -4.71
N CYS A 34 -23.44 8.98 -4.10
CA CYS A 34 -22.66 10.23 -4.06
C CYS A 34 -22.36 10.76 -5.48
N GLU A 35 -22.75 11.99 -5.81
CA GLU A 35 -22.44 12.56 -7.13
C GLU A 35 -21.00 13.08 -7.20
N SER A 36 -20.59 13.84 -6.18
CA SER A 36 -19.24 14.38 -6.04
C SER A 36 -18.95 14.89 -4.64
N PHE A 37 -17.67 14.97 -4.29
CA PHE A 37 -17.19 15.73 -3.14
C PHE A 37 -15.94 16.51 -3.53
N VAL A 38 -15.46 17.37 -2.64
CA VAL A 38 -14.27 18.21 -2.88
C VAL A 38 -13.31 18.16 -1.70
N VAL A 39 -12.03 18.16 -2.03
CA VAL A 39 -10.92 18.41 -1.11
C VAL A 39 -10.14 19.59 -1.66
N ASN A 40 -9.96 20.66 -0.87
CA ASN A 40 -9.22 21.85 -1.28
C ASN A 40 -8.06 22.14 -0.33
N LEU A 41 -6.93 22.52 -0.91
CA LEU A 41 -5.86 23.25 -0.23
C LEU A 41 -6.02 24.73 -0.54
N LYS A 42 -6.21 25.54 0.50
CA LYS A 42 -6.64 26.93 0.41
C LYS A 42 -5.59 27.88 0.98
N CYS A 43 -5.59 29.10 0.47
CA CYS A 43 -4.76 30.20 0.98
C CYS A 43 -5.34 30.87 2.23
N GLY A 44 -6.51 30.43 2.67
CA GLY A 44 -7.20 30.89 3.87
C GLY A 44 -8.40 30.00 4.19
N GLU A 45 -9.02 30.23 5.34
CA GLU A 45 -10.09 29.39 5.87
C GLU A 45 -11.48 29.78 5.31
N SER A 46 -11.63 30.98 4.75
CA SER A 46 -12.89 31.52 4.26
C SER A 46 -13.29 30.95 2.90
N GLU A 47 -14.59 30.81 2.62
CA GLU A 47 -15.10 30.26 1.34
C GLU A 47 -14.58 30.98 0.09
N GLY A 48 -14.34 32.29 0.17
CA GLY A 48 -13.85 33.12 -0.92
C GLY A 48 -12.34 33.04 -1.18
N ASP A 49 -11.57 32.43 -0.28
CA ASP A 49 -10.11 32.40 -0.40
C ASP A 49 -9.66 31.58 -1.61
N ASP A 50 -8.47 31.92 -2.11
CA ASP A 50 -7.85 31.22 -3.24
C ASP A 50 -7.69 29.73 -2.93
N ILE A 51 -7.97 28.89 -3.92
CA ILE A 51 -7.78 27.44 -3.86
C ILE A 51 -6.53 27.11 -4.66
N ALA A 52 -5.44 26.77 -3.98
CA ALA A 52 -4.18 26.39 -4.62
C ALA A 52 -4.30 25.05 -5.32
N PHE A 53 -5.07 24.13 -4.74
CA PHE A 53 -5.30 22.81 -5.29
C PHE A 53 -6.67 22.28 -4.88
N GLN A 54 -7.49 21.92 -5.85
CA GLN A 54 -8.77 21.23 -5.68
C GLN A 54 -8.65 19.82 -6.25
N ILE A 55 -9.12 18.84 -5.49
CA ILE A 55 -9.43 17.49 -5.94
C ILE A 55 -10.94 17.33 -5.90
N LYS A 56 -11.55 17.02 -7.05
CA LYS A 56 -12.99 16.82 -7.18
C LYS A 56 -13.31 15.50 -7.88
N PRO A 57 -13.49 14.41 -7.13
CA PRO A 57 -14.07 13.17 -7.65
C PRO A 57 -15.51 13.40 -8.14
N GLN A 58 -15.83 12.99 -9.37
CA GLN A 58 -17.14 13.12 -10.01
C GLN A 58 -17.63 11.73 -10.45
N PHE A 59 -18.38 11.05 -9.59
CA PHE A 59 -18.84 9.68 -9.81
C PHE A 59 -19.84 9.56 -10.96
N SER A 60 -20.68 10.57 -11.15
CA SER A 60 -21.65 10.61 -12.26
C SER A 60 -20.98 10.65 -13.65
N SER A 61 -19.74 11.12 -13.73
CA SER A 61 -18.98 11.23 -14.98
C SER A 61 -17.69 10.39 -14.98
N ASP A 62 -17.56 9.48 -14.01
CA ASP A 62 -16.45 8.55 -13.80
C ASP A 62 -15.06 9.18 -13.99
N ARG A 63 -14.86 10.36 -13.41
CA ARG A 63 -13.59 11.09 -13.50
C ARG A 63 -13.28 11.86 -12.23
N MET A 64 -12.01 12.18 -12.06
CA MET A 64 -11.55 13.12 -11.05
C MET A 64 -10.98 14.36 -11.71
N VAL A 65 -11.42 15.53 -11.23
CA VAL A 65 -10.99 16.83 -11.74
C VAL A 65 -10.04 17.47 -10.74
N LEU A 66 -8.89 17.90 -11.23
CA LEU A 66 -7.91 18.69 -10.51
C LEU A 66 -7.90 20.13 -11.04
N ASN A 67 -7.88 21.12 -10.15
CA ASN A 67 -7.80 22.51 -10.57
C ASN A 67 -7.28 23.44 -9.46
N SER A 68 -7.15 24.73 -9.78
CA SER A 68 -6.88 25.82 -8.85
C SER A 68 -7.87 26.96 -9.10
N ARG A 69 -8.18 27.76 -8.08
CA ARG A 69 -8.98 28.98 -8.20
C ARG A 69 -8.19 30.16 -7.65
N GLN A 70 -7.95 31.18 -8.47
CA GLN A 70 -7.23 32.39 -8.11
C GLN A 70 -8.10 33.62 -8.39
N HIS A 71 -8.23 34.51 -7.42
CA HIS A 71 -9.02 35.73 -7.55
C HIS A 71 -10.45 35.45 -8.06
N GLY A 72 -11.06 34.39 -7.54
CA GLY A 72 -12.40 33.93 -7.93
C GLY A 72 -12.50 33.19 -9.27
N SER A 73 -11.43 33.15 -10.08
CA SER A 73 -11.42 32.50 -11.39
C SER A 73 -10.79 31.10 -11.34
N TRP A 74 -11.45 30.12 -11.96
CA TRP A 74 -10.91 28.77 -12.12
C TRP A 74 -9.85 28.72 -13.21
N GLY A 75 -8.78 27.94 -12.97
CA GLY A 75 -7.78 27.63 -13.97
C GLY A 75 -8.23 26.54 -14.95
N LYS A 76 -7.28 26.06 -15.77
CA LYS A 76 -7.50 24.91 -16.67
C LYS A 76 -7.68 23.63 -15.87
N GLU A 77 -8.75 22.88 -16.11
CA GLU A 77 -8.96 21.57 -15.51
C GLU A 77 -7.94 20.54 -16.00
N GLU A 78 -7.45 19.71 -15.08
CA GLU A 78 -6.75 18.47 -15.37
C GLU A 78 -7.65 17.30 -14.98
N LYS A 79 -7.75 16.29 -15.83
CA LYS A 79 -8.68 15.17 -15.66
C LYS A 79 -7.91 13.88 -15.51
N LEU A 80 -8.28 13.10 -14.51
CA LEU A 80 -7.73 11.79 -14.21
C LEU A 80 -8.88 10.77 -14.17
N GLU A 81 -8.52 9.50 -14.35
CA GLU A 81 -9.43 8.38 -14.07
C GLU A 81 -9.87 8.44 -12.60
N LEU A 82 -11.11 8.03 -12.33
CA LEU A 82 -11.67 8.04 -10.99
C LEU A 82 -11.22 6.79 -10.22
N PRO A 83 -10.39 6.93 -9.18
CA PRO A 83 -9.85 5.80 -8.43
C PRO A 83 -10.71 5.45 -7.20
N LEU A 84 -11.74 6.26 -6.93
CA LEU A 84 -12.64 6.11 -5.79
C LEU A 84 -13.95 5.46 -6.24
N LYS A 85 -14.59 4.72 -5.34
CA LYS A 85 -15.87 4.07 -5.61
C LYS A 85 -16.92 4.49 -4.59
N GLN A 86 -18.17 4.59 -5.03
CA GLN A 86 -19.32 4.76 -4.14
C GLN A 86 -19.46 3.53 -3.22
N ALA A 87 -20.07 3.74 -2.06
CA ALA A 87 -20.28 2.73 -1.02
C ALA A 87 -18.98 2.04 -0.54
N SER A 88 -17.83 2.72 -0.64
CA SER A 88 -16.51 2.20 -0.25
C SER A 88 -15.77 3.18 0.64
N GLY A 89 -14.94 2.64 1.53
CA GLY A 89 -13.89 3.41 2.21
C GLY A 89 -12.81 3.86 1.22
N PHE A 90 -12.08 4.92 1.57
CA PHE A 90 -10.91 5.39 0.83
C PHE A 90 -9.84 5.93 1.78
N ASP A 91 -8.60 5.85 1.32
CA ASP A 91 -7.47 6.60 1.84
C ASP A 91 -6.98 7.55 0.75
N LEU A 92 -6.87 8.84 1.07
CA LEU A 92 -6.37 9.86 0.18
C LEU A 92 -5.09 10.46 0.77
N ILE A 93 -4.03 10.45 -0.04
CA ILE A 93 -2.72 10.99 0.34
C ILE A 93 -2.35 12.07 -0.65
N ILE A 94 -2.07 13.27 -0.13
CA ILE A 94 -1.54 14.39 -0.91
C ILE A 94 -0.10 14.60 -0.46
N ALA A 95 0.85 14.16 -1.28
CA ALA A 95 2.26 14.44 -1.06
C ALA A 95 2.61 15.79 -1.69
N VAL A 96 3.31 16.64 -0.94
CA VAL A 96 3.68 17.99 -1.37
C VAL A 96 5.15 17.98 -1.76
N ASN A 97 5.41 18.10 -3.06
CA ASN A 97 6.75 18.22 -3.60
C ASN A 97 7.09 19.70 -3.84
N SER A 98 8.35 20.01 -4.15
CA SER A 98 8.79 21.37 -4.50
C SER A 98 8.10 21.92 -5.75
N GLU A 99 7.72 21.06 -6.69
CA GLU A 99 7.18 21.45 -7.99
C GLU A 99 5.67 21.18 -8.14
N ASN A 100 5.15 20.16 -7.45
CA ASN A 100 3.78 19.70 -7.64
C ASN A 100 3.13 19.14 -6.36
N TYR A 101 1.82 19.03 -6.38
CA TYR A 101 1.07 18.12 -5.53
C TYR A 101 1.00 16.76 -6.21
N GLN A 102 1.48 15.72 -5.53
CA GLN A 102 1.37 14.34 -5.96
C GLN A 102 0.21 13.69 -5.22
N VAL A 103 -0.84 13.39 -5.97
CA VAL A 103 -1.97 12.53 -5.59
C VAL A 103 -2.04 11.42 -6.66
N PHE A 104 -3.21 10.83 -6.97
CA PHE A 104 -3.51 9.96 -8.13
C PHE A 104 -2.90 10.40 -9.49
N GLY A 105 -2.41 11.64 -9.58
CA GLY A 105 -1.53 12.16 -10.62
C GLY A 105 -0.71 13.34 -10.08
N ARG A 106 0.06 13.99 -10.94
CA ARG A 106 0.85 15.18 -10.61
C ARG A 106 0.08 16.44 -11.02
N PHE A 107 -0.16 17.35 -10.07
CA PHE A 107 -0.70 18.68 -10.34
C PHE A 107 0.35 19.74 -10.03
N GLN A 108 0.85 20.42 -11.06
CA GLN A 108 1.91 21.43 -10.92
C GLN A 108 1.42 22.62 -10.07
N HIS A 109 2.32 23.18 -9.26
CA HIS A 109 1.97 24.34 -8.43
C HIS A 109 1.60 25.54 -9.29
N ARG A 110 0.36 26.01 -9.15
CA ARG A 110 -0.12 27.25 -9.80
C ARG A 110 -0.18 28.43 -8.83
N ILE A 111 -0.22 28.15 -7.53
CA ILE A 111 -0.06 29.12 -6.44
C ILE A 111 1.14 28.67 -5.61
N SER A 112 1.94 29.63 -5.16
CA SER A 112 3.10 29.37 -4.31
C SER A 112 2.71 28.66 -3.00
N LEU A 113 3.49 27.65 -2.61
CA LEU A 113 3.20 26.76 -1.48
C LEU A 113 3.09 27.50 -0.13
N ASP A 114 3.89 28.54 0.06
CA ASP A 114 3.93 29.37 1.27
C ASP A 114 2.60 30.07 1.56
N ARG A 115 1.77 30.29 0.53
CA ARG A 115 0.43 30.86 0.69
C ARG A 115 -0.59 29.86 1.22
N VAL A 116 -0.32 28.55 1.15
CA VAL A 116 -1.31 27.50 1.45
C VAL A 116 -1.31 27.19 2.94
N ILE A 117 -2.43 27.48 3.61
CA ILE A 117 -2.54 27.42 5.07
C ILE A 117 -3.74 26.63 5.59
N ALA A 118 -4.66 26.20 4.72
CA ALA A 118 -5.87 25.51 5.16
C ALA A 118 -6.22 24.33 4.26
N LEU A 119 -6.79 23.29 4.86
CA LEU A 119 -7.45 22.17 4.20
C LEU A 119 -8.96 22.32 4.39
N SER A 120 -9.74 22.12 3.34
CA SER A 120 -11.19 21.96 3.45
C SER A 120 -11.67 20.70 2.75
N VAL A 121 -12.63 19.99 3.34
CA VAL A 121 -13.35 18.87 2.73
C VAL A 121 -14.85 19.16 2.77
N GLY A 122 -15.52 19.01 1.63
CA GLY A 122 -16.96 19.32 1.51
C GLY A 122 -17.66 18.44 0.49
N GLY A 123 -18.99 18.48 0.48
CA GLY A 123 -19.83 17.63 -0.37
C GLY A 123 -20.21 16.31 0.28
N GLU A 124 -20.58 15.32 -0.54
CA GLU A 124 -21.14 14.04 -0.08
C GLU A 124 -20.03 13.04 0.28
N VAL A 125 -19.43 13.22 1.46
CA VAL A 125 -18.35 12.36 1.95
C VAL A 125 -18.43 12.22 3.46
N SER A 126 -18.03 11.07 3.99
CA SER A 126 -17.77 10.90 5.42
C SER A 126 -16.27 10.87 5.65
N VAL A 127 -15.74 11.74 6.52
CA VAL A 127 -14.32 11.73 6.87
C VAL A 127 -14.18 11.16 8.26
N THR A 128 -13.35 10.14 8.41
CA THR A 128 -13.05 9.52 9.69
C THR A 128 -11.79 10.08 10.30
N ASN A 129 -10.76 10.38 9.50
CA ASN A 129 -9.47 10.86 9.98
C ASN A 129 -8.82 11.87 9.03
N VAL A 130 -8.16 12.87 9.60
CA VAL A 130 -7.29 13.81 8.87
C VAL A 130 -5.98 13.93 9.65
N ALA A 131 -4.86 13.66 8.98
CA ALA A 131 -3.54 13.79 9.59
C ALA A 131 -2.58 14.57 8.68
N PHE A 132 -1.70 15.35 9.30
CA PHE A 132 -0.63 16.08 8.64
C PHE A 132 0.69 15.53 9.16
N THR A 133 1.62 15.19 8.26
CA THR A 133 2.95 14.71 8.66
C THR A 133 4.03 15.37 7.83
N GLU A 134 5.21 15.50 8.42
CA GLU A 134 6.42 15.82 7.69
C GLU A 134 7.04 14.50 7.19
N VAL A 135 7.27 14.41 5.89
CA VAL A 135 7.94 13.29 5.21
C VAL A 135 9.45 13.32 5.49
N SER A 136 10.01 14.48 5.86
CA SER A 136 11.40 14.58 6.32
C SER A 136 11.64 13.83 7.64
N ASP A 137 10.61 13.75 8.50
CA ASP A 137 10.72 13.12 9.83
C ASP A 137 10.35 11.63 9.79
N LYS A 138 9.57 11.21 8.78
CA LYS A 138 9.25 9.81 8.47
C LYS A 138 9.21 9.60 6.95
N PRO A 139 10.02 8.67 6.39
CA PRO A 139 9.90 8.31 4.97
C PRO A 139 8.44 7.95 4.61
N LEU A 140 7.96 8.30 3.41
CA LEU A 140 6.62 7.90 2.94
C LEU A 140 6.36 6.40 3.15
N LEU A 141 7.38 5.54 2.99
CA LEU A 141 7.31 4.12 3.31
C LEU A 141 6.89 3.83 4.75
N HIS A 142 7.41 4.56 5.75
CA HIS A 142 7.04 4.39 7.16
C HIS A 142 5.56 4.67 7.39
N ILE A 143 5.05 5.69 6.73
CA ILE A 143 3.64 6.04 6.76
C ILE A 143 2.83 4.89 6.13
N PHE A 144 3.13 4.47 4.90
CA PHE A 144 2.42 3.36 4.25
C PHE A 144 2.53 2.04 5.03
N SER A 145 3.67 1.79 5.68
CA SER A 145 3.90 0.68 6.60
C SER A 145 3.02 0.74 7.84
N ASP A 146 2.84 1.93 8.44
CA ASP A 146 1.94 2.14 9.59
C ASP A 146 0.47 1.87 9.20
N TYR A 147 0.11 2.03 7.92
CA TYR A 147 -1.22 1.72 7.36
C TYR A 147 -1.32 0.35 6.68
N SER A 148 -0.21 -0.35 6.49
CA SER A 148 -0.16 -1.69 5.91
C SER A 148 -0.04 -2.71 7.01
N CYS A 149 -1.03 -3.56 7.12
CA CYS A 149 -0.97 -4.67 8.05
C CYS A 149 -1.25 -5.98 7.36
N ILE A 150 -0.61 -7.02 7.87
CA ILE A 150 -0.86 -8.40 7.46
C ILE A 150 -1.22 -9.24 8.68
N GLN A 151 -1.86 -10.36 8.42
CA GLN A 151 -2.04 -11.41 9.37
C GLN A 151 -1.35 -12.66 8.84
N VAL A 152 -0.34 -13.15 9.57
CA VAL A 152 0.36 -14.38 9.22
C VAL A 152 -0.01 -15.50 10.17
N SER A 153 -0.34 -16.69 9.63
CA SER A 153 -0.50 -17.92 10.41
C SER A 153 0.09 -19.12 9.67
N CYS A 154 0.55 -20.14 10.40
CA CYS A 154 1.05 -21.39 9.82
C CYS A 154 0.32 -22.58 10.46
N LYS A 155 -0.33 -23.43 9.63
CA LYS A 155 -1.18 -24.54 10.07
C LYS A 155 -1.00 -25.78 9.17
N PRO A 156 -1.36 -26.99 9.62
CA PRO A 156 -1.43 -28.16 8.74
C PRO A 156 -2.39 -27.91 7.57
N TYR A 157 -2.01 -28.34 6.36
CA TYR A 157 -2.76 -28.06 5.12
C TYR A 157 -4.21 -28.55 5.15
N HIS A 158 -4.47 -29.71 5.77
CA HIS A 158 -5.82 -30.28 5.89
C HIS A 158 -6.71 -29.60 6.94
N ASN A 159 -6.19 -28.61 7.66
CA ASN A 159 -6.93 -27.84 8.66
C ASN A 159 -7.27 -26.46 8.10
N THR A 160 -8.11 -26.43 7.06
CA THR A 160 -8.57 -25.23 6.34
C THR A 160 -9.57 -24.39 7.13
N GLY A 161 -9.99 -24.86 8.31
CA GLY A 161 -10.79 -24.08 9.24
C GLY A 161 -10.00 -22.88 9.74
N ILE A 162 -10.22 -21.71 9.13
CA ILE A 162 -10.01 -20.44 9.81
C ILE A 162 -11.07 -20.40 10.92
N GLN A 163 -10.76 -21.02 12.06
CA GLN A 163 -11.48 -20.66 13.27
C GLN A 163 -11.32 -19.15 13.41
N ASN A 164 -12.45 -18.45 13.63
CA ASN A 164 -12.55 -17.03 13.95
C ASN A 164 -11.85 -16.71 15.28
N ALA A 165 -10.59 -17.12 15.44
CA ALA A 165 -9.73 -16.58 16.45
C ALA A 165 -9.50 -15.12 16.06
N LEU A 166 -9.73 -14.23 17.03
CA LEU A 166 -9.44 -12.81 16.92
C LEU A 166 -7.92 -12.66 16.75
N PHE A 167 -7.44 -12.74 15.52
CA PHE A 167 -6.03 -12.53 15.22
C PHE A 167 -5.77 -11.03 15.15
N THR A 168 -4.71 -10.59 15.80
CA THR A 168 -4.25 -9.21 15.77
C THR A 168 -3.48 -8.94 14.48
N MET A 169 -3.90 -7.92 13.73
CA MET A 169 -3.18 -7.39 12.57
C MET A 169 -1.76 -6.99 12.98
N GLN A 170 -0.77 -7.34 12.15
CA GLN A 170 0.65 -7.09 12.37
C GLN A 170 1.14 -5.99 11.43
N SER A 171 1.93 -5.05 11.94
CA SER A 171 2.56 -3.99 11.15
C SER A 171 3.60 -4.55 10.17
N ILE A 172 3.79 -3.89 9.03
CA ILE A 172 4.87 -4.18 8.07
C ILE A 172 6.01 -3.18 8.28
N PRO A 173 7.31 -3.58 8.32
CA PRO A 173 7.83 -4.92 8.06
C PRO A 173 7.49 -5.92 9.16
N TYR A 174 7.20 -7.14 8.75
CA TYR A 174 6.90 -8.26 9.62
C TYR A 174 8.02 -9.29 9.54
N VAL A 175 8.51 -9.74 10.70
CA VAL A 175 9.44 -10.87 10.80
C VAL A 175 8.97 -11.77 11.93
N SER A 176 8.95 -13.08 11.67
CA SER A 176 8.64 -14.06 12.71
C SER A 176 9.25 -15.42 12.41
N ARG A 177 9.55 -16.16 13.48
CA ARG A 177 9.99 -17.55 13.40
C ARG A 177 8.78 -18.46 13.15
N ILE A 178 8.89 -19.38 12.20
CA ILE A 178 7.90 -20.43 11.98
C ILE A 178 8.16 -21.56 12.99
N SER A 179 7.28 -21.67 14.00
CA SER A 179 7.40 -22.69 15.04
C SER A 179 7.45 -24.12 14.45
N GLY A 180 8.50 -24.85 14.80
CA GLY A 180 8.77 -26.20 14.29
C GLY A 180 9.12 -26.26 12.81
N GLY A 181 9.62 -25.16 12.23
CA GLY A 181 10.07 -25.06 10.84
C GLY A 181 8.96 -25.19 9.81
N LEU A 182 9.31 -25.00 8.54
CA LEU A 182 8.42 -25.28 7.42
C LEU A 182 8.69 -26.71 6.92
N LYS A 183 7.67 -27.55 6.80
CA LYS A 183 7.81 -28.95 6.36
C LYS A 183 6.61 -29.38 5.53
N ALA A 184 6.79 -30.43 4.73
CA ALA A 184 5.73 -30.98 3.90
C ALA A 184 4.44 -31.20 4.71
N GLY A 185 3.30 -30.79 4.15
CA GLY A 185 1.99 -30.82 4.80
C GLY A 185 1.66 -29.59 5.66
N LYS A 186 2.57 -28.60 5.77
CA LYS A 186 2.25 -27.28 6.35
C LYS A 186 1.87 -26.28 5.27
N ALA A 187 1.03 -25.32 5.65
CA ALA A 187 0.76 -24.13 4.85
C ALA A 187 0.93 -22.85 5.67
N ILE A 188 1.35 -21.79 5.00
CA ILE A 188 1.41 -20.43 5.51
C ILE A 188 0.25 -19.66 4.90
N PHE A 189 -0.51 -18.96 5.73
CA PHE A 189 -1.61 -18.08 5.33
C PHE A 189 -1.20 -16.65 5.67
N ILE A 190 -1.27 -15.76 4.68
CA ILE A 190 -0.99 -14.33 4.81
C ILE A 190 -2.20 -13.59 4.28
N GLN A 191 -2.94 -12.94 5.18
CA GLN A 191 -4.01 -12.03 4.78
C GLN A 191 -3.48 -10.61 4.83
N GLY A 192 -3.83 -9.78 3.86
CA GLY A 192 -3.41 -8.38 3.84
C GLY A 192 -4.27 -7.54 2.91
N SER A 193 -3.96 -6.26 2.85
CA SER A 193 -4.48 -5.37 1.82
C SER A 193 -3.33 -4.78 1.02
N VAL A 194 -3.57 -4.54 -0.27
CA VAL A 194 -2.70 -3.69 -1.07
C VAL A 194 -3.17 -2.25 -0.82
N PRO A 195 -2.39 -1.39 -0.15
CA PRO A 195 -2.76 0.01 0.03
C PRO A 195 -3.18 0.63 -1.30
N SER A 196 -4.28 1.38 -1.25
CA SER A 196 -4.61 2.28 -2.35
C SER A 196 -3.41 3.22 -2.59
N LEU A 197 -3.22 3.69 -3.84
CA LEU A 197 -2.24 4.72 -4.20
C LEU A 197 -0.74 4.36 -4.24
N LEU A 198 -0.31 3.15 -3.90
CA LEU A 198 1.13 2.83 -3.86
C LEU A 198 1.89 3.09 -5.18
N HIS A 199 1.33 2.66 -6.30
CA HIS A 199 1.89 2.85 -7.65
C HIS A 199 1.81 4.31 -8.14
N VAL A 200 1.00 5.12 -7.49
CA VAL A 200 0.82 6.53 -7.83
C VAL A 200 1.92 7.36 -7.19
N VAL A 201 2.26 7.03 -5.95
CA VAL A 201 3.27 7.74 -5.17
C VAL A 201 4.68 7.25 -5.49
N PHE A 202 4.82 5.98 -5.88
CA PHE A 202 6.11 5.34 -6.14
C PHE A 202 6.21 4.80 -7.56
N ASP A 203 7.32 5.13 -8.24
CA ASP A 203 7.62 4.63 -9.59
C ASP A 203 7.84 3.11 -9.59
N HIS A 204 8.42 2.57 -8.52
CA HIS A 204 8.49 1.13 -8.30
C HIS A 204 7.86 0.76 -6.97
N CYS A 205 6.77 0.01 -7.02
CA CYS A 205 6.12 -0.57 -5.87
C CYS A 205 6.14 -2.09 -5.95
N SER A 206 6.72 -2.73 -4.94
CA SER A 206 6.61 -4.18 -4.75
C SER A 206 6.40 -4.56 -3.30
N PHE A 207 5.63 -5.62 -3.08
CA PHE A 207 5.57 -6.32 -1.81
C PHE A 207 6.50 -7.53 -1.90
N VAL A 208 7.17 -7.90 -0.81
CA VAL A 208 8.08 -9.06 -0.80
C VAL A 208 7.75 -9.92 0.40
N VAL A 209 7.51 -11.20 0.16
CA VAL A 209 7.47 -12.25 1.19
C VAL A 209 8.66 -13.17 0.98
N ASN A 210 9.51 -13.31 1.99
CA ASN A 210 10.65 -14.21 2.00
C ASN A 210 10.45 -15.30 3.07
N LEU A 211 10.66 -16.55 2.67
CA LEU A 211 10.90 -17.68 3.56
C LEU A 211 12.40 -17.87 3.70
N LYS A 212 12.96 -17.50 4.86
CA LYS A 212 14.40 -17.47 5.12
C LYS A 212 14.84 -18.69 5.93
N CYS A 213 16.07 -19.15 5.68
CA CYS A 213 16.72 -20.21 6.45
C CYS A 213 17.35 -19.71 7.77
N GLY A 214 17.29 -18.41 8.03
CA GLY A 214 17.75 -17.78 9.26
C GLY A 214 17.26 -16.33 9.38
N GLU A 215 17.62 -15.70 10.50
CA GLU A 215 17.15 -14.36 10.87
C GLU A 215 17.96 -13.23 10.19
N SER A 216 19.26 -13.43 9.98
CA SER A 216 20.20 -12.43 9.49
C SER A 216 19.92 -12.02 8.04
N GLU A 217 20.16 -10.77 7.65
CA GLU A 217 19.91 -10.30 6.28
C GLU A 217 20.66 -11.10 5.20
N GLY A 218 21.84 -11.62 5.55
CA GLY A 218 22.67 -12.42 4.66
C GLY A 218 22.18 -13.85 4.43
N ASP A 219 21.23 -14.34 5.23
CA ASP A 219 20.80 -15.73 5.20
C ASP A 219 20.09 -16.09 3.89
N ASP A 220 20.16 -17.38 3.57
CA ASP A 220 19.55 -17.93 2.37
C ASP A 220 18.02 -17.75 2.39
N ILE A 221 17.49 -17.44 1.21
CA ILE A 221 16.05 -17.28 0.98
C ILE A 221 15.59 -18.50 0.23
N ALA A 222 14.89 -19.38 0.94
CA ALA A 222 14.28 -20.57 0.38
C ALA A 222 13.19 -20.19 -0.64
N PHE A 223 12.41 -19.16 -0.35
CA PHE A 223 11.39 -18.77 -1.32
C PHE A 223 11.06 -17.30 -1.20
N GLN A 224 11.16 -16.60 -2.31
CA GLN A 224 10.70 -15.23 -2.45
C GLN A 224 9.48 -15.19 -3.34
N ILE A 225 8.43 -14.53 -2.85
CA ILE A 225 7.31 -14.06 -3.65
C ILE A 225 7.37 -12.54 -3.67
N LYS A 226 7.43 -11.95 -4.87
CA LYS A 226 7.53 -10.52 -5.07
C LYS A 226 6.48 -10.02 -6.07
N PRO A 227 5.25 -9.71 -5.62
CA PRO A 227 4.31 -8.90 -6.40
C PRO A 227 4.94 -7.54 -6.77
N GLN A 228 5.02 -7.22 -8.06
CA GLN A 228 5.51 -5.95 -8.60
C GLN A 228 4.37 -5.20 -9.27
N PHE A 229 3.76 -4.27 -8.53
CA PHE A 229 2.56 -3.55 -8.96
C PHE A 229 2.84 -2.58 -10.12
N SER A 230 4.02 -1.95 -10.14
CA SER A 230 4.38 -1.00 -11.20
C SER A 230 4.59 -1.65 -12.57
N SER A 231 4.91 -2.93 -12.60
CA SER A 231 5.16 -3.67 -13.85
C SER A 231 4.20 -4.83 -14.06
N ASP A 232 3.09 -4.82 -13.30
CA ASP A 232 1.98 -5.77 -13.36
C ASP A 232 2.42 -7.24 -13.47
N ARG A 233 3.38 -7.64 -12.62
CA ARG A 233 3.90 -9.01 -12.61
C ARG A 233 4.21 -9.49 -11.22
N MET A 234 4.14 -10.80 -11.04
CA MET A 234 4.67 -11.48 -9.87
C MET A 234 6.01 -12.12 -10.20
N VAL A 235 7.00 -11.90 -9.36
CA VAL A 235 8.34 -12.51 -9.50
C VAL A 235 8.58 -13.49 -8.37
N LEU A 236 9.02 -14.69 -8.71
CA LEU A 236 9.42 -15.72 -7.76
C LEU A 236 10.91 -15.99 -7.88
N ASN A 237 11.61 -16.11 -6.75
CA ASN A 237 13.03 -16.44 -6.75
C ASN A 237 13.51 -17.08 -5.43
N SER A 238 14.80 -17.41 -5.36
CA SER A 238 15.51 -17.93 -4.18
C SER A 238 16.93 -17.37 -4.21
N ARG A 239 17.52 -17.30 -3.03
CA ARG A 239 18.89 -16.86 -2.84
C ARG A 239 19.64 -17.93 -2.06
N GLN A 240 20.71 -18.44 -2.63
CA GLN A 240 21.56 -19.47 -2.03
C GLN A 240 23.01 -18.99 -2.06
N HIS A 241 23.71 -19.11 -0.93
CA HIS A 241 25.10 -18.72 -0.79
C HIS A 241 25.38 -17.30 -1.31
N GLY A 242 24.46 -16.39 -0.99
CA GLY A 242 24.56 -14.99 -1.38
C GLY A 242 24.06 -14.65 -2.78
N SER A 243 23.77 -15.63 -3.63
CA SER A 243 23.47 -15.44 -5.06
C SER A 243 22.01 -15.75 -5.40
N TRP A 244 21.38 -14.90 -6.21
CA TRP A 244 20.01 -15.12 -6.70
C TRP A 244 19.98 -16.15 -7.82
N GLY A 245 18.98 -17.02 -7.80
CA GLY A 245 18.67 -17.93 -8.90
C GLY A 245 18.00 -17.23 -10.08
N LYS A 246 17.62 -18.02 -11.09
CA LYS A 246 16.81 -17.55 -12.22
C LYS A 246 15.41 -17.15 -11.75
N GLU A 247 14.99 -15.94 -12.13
CA GLU A 247 13.64 -15.43 -11.84
C GLU A 247 12.58 -16.19 -12.65
N GLU A 248 11.49 -16.54 -11.98
CA GLU A 248 10.24 -16.96 -12.60
C GLU A 248 9.26 -15.78 -12.56
N LYS A 249 8.62 -15.50 -13.69
CA LYS A 249 7.73 -14.34 -13.87
C LYS A 249 6.36 -14.83 -14.24
N LEU A 250 5.36 -14.38 -13.48
CA LEU A 250 3.97 -14.76 -13.61
C LEU A 250 3.10 -13.50 -13.69
N GLU A 251 1.88 -13.64 -14.18
CA GLU A 251 0.88 -12.57 -14.12
C GLU A 251 0.58 -12.20 -12.66
N LEU A 252 0.29 -10.93 -12.40
CA LEU A 252 -0.02 -10.45 -11.05
C LEU A 252 -1.50 -10.72 -10.73
N PRO A 253 -1.83 -11.61 -9.78
CA PRO A 253 -3.22 -11.87 -9.42
C PRO A 253 -3.82 -10.80 -8.48
N LEU A 254 -3.01 -9.83 -8.04
CA LEU A 254 -3.41 -8.81 -7.08
C LEU A 254 -3.84 -7.53 -7.78
N LYS A 255 -4.94 -6.93 -7.30
CA LYS A 255 -5.37 -5.60 -7.70
C LYS A 255 -5.05 -4.59 -6.62
N GLN A 256 -4.90 -3.34 -7.01
CA GLN A 256 -4.67 -2.26 -6.04
C GLN A 256 -5.95 -2.01 -5.25
N ALA A 257 -5.79 -1.53 -4.01
CA ALA A 257 -6.91 -1.30 -3.09
C ALA A 257 -7.78 -2.55 -2.84
N SER A 258 -7.25 -3.77 -3.10
CA SER A 258 -7.94 -5.03 -2.79
C SER A 258 -7.34 -5.68 -1.54
N GLY A 259 -8.18 -6.39 -0.80
CA GLY A 259 -7.71 -7.40 0.14
C GLY A 259 -7.13 -8.58 -0.63
N PHE A 260 -6.26 -9.36 0.03
CA PHE A 260 -5.78 -10.62 -0.51
C PHE A 260 -5.56 -11.65 0.59
N ASP A 261 -5.82 -12.91 0.24
CA ASP A 261 -5.33 -14.08 0.94
C ASP A 261 -4.22 -14.72 0.11
N LEU A 262 -3.05 -14.87 0.68
CA LEU A 262 -1.91 -15.58 0.12
C LEU A 262 -1.69 -16.87 0.91
N ILE A 263 -1.76 -17.99 0.22
CA ILE A 263 -1.51 -19.32 0.79
C ILE A 263 -0.24 -19.88 0.15
N ILE A 264 0.73 -20.26 0.98
CA ILE A 264 1.93 -20.98 0.56
C ILE A 264 1.86 -22.37 1.19
N ALA A 265 1.43 -23.36 0.43
CA ALA A 265 1.41 -24.75 0.85
C ALA A 265 2.72 -25.45 0.49
N VAL A 266 3.22 -26.28 1.40
CA VAL A 266 4.50 -26.97 1.24
C VAL A 266 4.24 -28.45 1.07
N ASN A 267 4.68 -28.99 -0.06
CA ASN A 267 4.62 -30.41 -0.35
C ASN A 267 6.02 -31.02 -0.24
N SER A 268 6.14 -32.33 -0.43
CA SER A 268 7.44 -33.03 -0.39
C SER A 268 8.40 -32.58 -1.50
N GLU A 269 7.87 -32.01 -2.58
CA GLU A 269 8.64 -31.69 -3.79
C GLU A 269 8.70 -30.20 -4.12
N ASN A 270 7.70 -29.40 -3.73
CA ASN A 270 7.58 -28.01 -4.14
C ASN A 270 6.73 -27.15 -3.18
N TYR A 271 6.70 -25.85 -3.45
CA TYR A 271 5.73 -24.91 -2.89
C TYR A 271 4.55 -24.73 -3.86
N GLN A 272 3.33 -24.70 -3.33
CA GLN A 272 2.13 -24.28 -4.07
C GLN A 272 1.69 -22.91 -3.54
N VAL A 273 1.47 -21.96 -4.45
CA VAL A 273 1.11 -20.59 -4.11
C VAL A 273 -0.28 -20.29 -4.64
N CYS A 274 -1.19 -19.93 -3.75
CA CYS A 274 -2.55 -19.52 -4.12
C CYS A 274 -2.79 -18.08 -3.65
N PHE A 275 -3.41 -17.29 -4.51
CA PHE A 275 -3.96 -15.99 -4.16
C PHE A 275 -5.48 -16.03 -4.29
N ASP A 276 -6.18 -15.59 -3.25
CA ASP A 276 -7.58 -15.19 -3.34
C ASP A 276 -7.64 -13.67 -3.18
N ALA A 277 -7.87 -12.97 -4.28
CA ALA A 277 -7.95 -11.52 -4.28
C ALA A 277 -9.42 -11.10 -4.23
N TRP A 278 -9.86 -10.61 -3.07
CA TRP A 278 -11.21 -10.10 -2.89
C TRP A 278 -11.24 -8.62 -3.27
N SER A 279 -11.98 -8.29 -4.34
CA SER A 279 -12.43 -6.91 -4.52
C SER A 279 -13.63 -6.68 -3.61
N TYR A 280 -13.61 -5.66 -2.76
CA TYR A 280 -14.74 -5.29 -1.90
C TYR A 280 -16.05 -5.01 -2.68
N SER A 281 -16.01 -4.98 -4.02
CA SER A 281 -17.14 -4.68 -4.90
C SER A 281 -17.77 -5.87 -5.64
N LEU A 282 -17.24 -7.08 -5.55
CA LEU A 282 -17.82 -8.25 -6.22
C LEU A 282 -17.71 -9.45 -5.28
N GLY A 283 -18.83 -9.95 -4.79
CA GLY A 283 -18.93 -11.13 -3.91
C GLY A 283 -18.59 -12.46 -4.61
N LEU A 284 -17.63 -12.46 -5.52
CA LEU A 284 -17.12 -13.61 -6.23
C LEU A 284 -15.59 -13.55 -6.11
N GLY A 285 -15.05 -14.22 -5.10
CA GLY A 285 -13.61 -14.48 -5.00
C GLY A 285 -13.18 -15.36 -6.16
N TRP A 286 -12.09 -14.98 -6.82
CA TRP A 286 -11.45 -15.83 -7.82
C TRP A 286 -10.19 -16.37 -7.17
N ILE A 287 -10.23 -17.64 -6.77
CA ILE A 287 -9.04 -18.33 -6.29
C ILE A 287 -8.16 -18.60 -7.52
N PHE A 288 -7.07 -17.84 -7.65
CA PHE A 288 -6.03 -18.11 -8.62
C PHE A 288 -4.93 -18.94 -7.94
N CYS A 289 -4.93 -20.25 -8.23
CA CYS A 289 -3.81 -21.13 -7.88
C CYS A 289 -2.71 -20.95 -8.92
N LEU A 290 -1.61 -20.29 -8.54
CA LEU A 290 -0.43 -20.20 -9.38
C LEU A 290 0.43 -21.43 -9.10
N TRP A 291 0.46 -22.35 -10.06
CA TRP A 291 1.42 -23.46 -10.07
C TRP A 291 2.79 -22.91 -10.43
N ALA A 292 3.51 -22.43 -9.41
CA ALA A 292 4.93 -22.23 -9.50
C ALA A 292 5.63 -23.51 -9.03
N GLU A 293 5.99 -24.39 -9.97
CA GLU A 293 6.83 -25.55 -9.65
C GLU A 293 8.26 -25.08 -9.38
N ARG A 294 8.57 -24.83 -8.11
CA ARG A 294 9.96 -24.72 -7.70
C ARG A 294 10.34 -25.89 -6.84
N LYS A 295 11.03 -26.85 -7.47
CA LYS A 295 11.62 -28.00 -6.79
C LYS A 295 12.68 -27.48 -5.85
N TYR A 296 12.43 -27.62 -4.55
CA TYR A 296 13.53 -27.51 -3.62
C TYR A 296 14.42 -28.73 -3.80
N ALA A 297 15.74 -28.48 -3.78
CA ALA A 297 16.72 -29.49 -3.40
C ALA A 297 16.14 -30.24 -2.19
N PRO A 298 16.11 -31.58 -2.24
CA PRO A 298 15.27 -32.39 -1.37
C PRO A 298 15.42 -31.94 0.08
N LEU A 299 14.31 -31.87 0.81
CA LEU A 299 14.24 -31.62 2.26
C LEU A 299 15.21 -32.51 3.10
N ALA A 300 15.84 -33.50 2.47
CA ALA A 300 16.83 -34.42 3.01
C ALA A 300 18.30 -33.94 2.90
N GLU A 301 18.65 -32.91 2.11
CA GLU A 301 20.04 -32.45 1.94
C GLU A 301 20.45 -31.27 2.85
N TRP A 302 19.55 -30.82 3.73
CA TRP A 302 19.83 -29.78 4.73
C TRP A 302 19.79 -30.37 6.14
N ASP A 303 20.96 -30.82 6.58
CA ASP A 303 21.24 -31.28 7.95
C ASP A 303 20.83 -30.22 8.99
N ASP A 304 20.04 -30.61 10.00
CA ASP A 304 19.71 -29.94 11.27
C ASP A 304 19.30 -28.44 11.33
N HIS A 305 19.22 -27.72 10.21
CA HIS A 305 19.00 -26.25 10.22
C HIS A 305 17.59 -25.81 9.80
N PHE A 306 16.77 -26.72 9.27
CA PHE A 306 15.40 -26.40 8.84
C PHE A 306 14.42 -26.11 9.99
N TRP A 307 14.84 -26.28 11.25
CA TRP A 307 14.08 -25.87 12.45
C TRP A 307 14.05 -24.35 12.69
N ARG A 308 14.77 -23.58 11.86
CA ARG A 308 14.94 -22.12 11.98
C ARG A 308 14.40 -21.38 10.75
N THR A 309 13.27 -21.81 10.19
CA THR A 309 12.62 -21.03 9.13
C THR A 309 12.01 -19.75 9.69
N PHE A 310 12.30 -18.61 9.07
CA PHE A 310 11.67 -17.33 9.35
C PHE A 310 10.83 -16.88 8.16
N ILE A 311 9.75 -16.17 8.44
CA ILE A 311 9.01 -15.42 7.42
C ILE A 311 9.32 -13.94 7.60
N CYS A 312 9.62 -13.27 6.49
CA CYS A 312 9.80 -11.83 6.42
C CYS A 312 8.88 -11.26 5.34
N ALA A 313 8.07 -10.27 5.68
CA ALA A 313 7.23 -9.55 4.73
C ALA A 313 7.51 -8.04 4.80
N ARG A 314 7.76 -7.41 3.65
CA ARG A 314 8.05 -5.97 3.57
C ARG A 314 7.65 -5.34 2.26
N TRP A 315 7.35 -4.04 2.30
CA TRP A 315 7.26 -3.22 1.11
C TRP A 315 8.65 -2.82 0.61
N LYS A 316 8.80 -2.74 -0.70
CA LYS A 316 9.95 -2.16 -1.41
C LYS A 316 9.43 -1.10 -2.35
N LEU A 317 9.70 0.15 -2.00
CA LEU A 317 9.18 1.34 -2.66
C LEU A 317 10.35 2.22 -3.10
N SER A 318 10.32 2.68 -4.35
CA SER A 318 11.25 3.69 -4.84
C SER A 318 10.54 4.69 -5.75
N TYR A 319 11.09 5.90 -5.78
CA TYR A 319 10.66 6.98 -6.64
C TYR A 319 11.88 7.68 -7.24
N SER A 320 11.67 8.30 -8.38
CA SER A 320 12.61 9.13 -9.10
C SER A 320 12.49 10.57 -8.60
N ASN A 321 13.62 11.17 -8.26
CA ASN A 321 13.71 12.61 -8.10
C ASN A 321 13.66 13.30 -9.48
N THR A 322 13.45 14.62 -9.46
CA THR A 322 13.42 15.48 -10.67
C THR A 322 14.74 15.47 -11.46
N ASP A 323 15.84 15.03 -10.85
CA ASP A 323 17.15 14.83 -11.48
C ASP A 323 17.37 13.41 -12.05
N GLY A 324 16.36 12.53 -11.96
CA GLY A 324 16.44 11.14 -12.42
C GLY A 324 17.19 10.19 -11.48
N THR A 325 17.58 10.64 -10.29
CA THR A 325 18.18 9.75 -9.28
C THR A 325 17.12 8.87 -8.63
N PHE A 326 17.41 7.56 -8.54
CA PHE A 326 16.55 6.58 -7.87
C PHE A 326 16.89 6.52 -6.39
N ILE A 327 15.91 6.81 -5.54
CA ILE A 327 16.03 6.58 -4.10
C ILE A 327 15.24 5.31 -3.76
N GLU A 328 15.94 4.20 -3.50
CA GLU A 328 15.35 3.10 -2.73
C GLU A 328 15.17 3.59 -1.30
N GLN A 329 13.93 3.68 -0.80
CA GLN A 329 13.76 3.99 0.61
C GLN A 329 14.27 2.78 1.41
N PRO A 330 15.25 2.97 2.33
CA PRO A 330 15.71 1.88 3.16
C PRO A 330 14.49 1.34 3.90
N GLY A 331 14.21 0.04 3.70
CA GLY A 331 13.19 -0.65 4.48
C GLY A 331 13.43 -0.32 5.94
N SER A 332 12.40 0.13 6.63
CA SER A 332 12.48 0.54 8.03
C SER A 332 13.18 -0.55 8.85
N LYS A 333 14.44 -0.25 9.22
CA LYS A 333 15.38 -1.10 9.93
C LYS A 333 15.69 -2.44 9.23
N SER A 334 16.95 -2.57 8.81
CA SER A 334 17.64 -3.85 8.87
C SER A 334 17.29 -4.53 10.19
N CYS A 335 16.93 -5.80 10.13
CA CYS A 335 16.71 -6.63 11.30
C CYS A 335 18.00 -6.61 12.13
N GLU A 336 17.99 -5.87 13.25
CA GLU A 336 18.93 -6.05 14.36
C GLU A 336 18.39 -7.13 15.30
#